data_AF-A0A087SHI0-F1
#
_entry.id   AF-A0A087SHI0-F1
#
_cell.length_a   1.000
_cell.length_b   1.000
_cell.length_c   1.000
_cell.angle_alpha   90.00
_cell.angle_beta   90.00
_cell.angle_gamma   90.00
#
_symmetry.space_group_name_H-M   'P 1'
#
loop_
_entity.id
_entity.type
_entity.pdbx_description
1 polymer ?
#
loop_
_entity_poly.entity_id
_entity_poly.type
_entity_poly.pdbx_seq_one_letter_code
_entity_poly.pdbx_strand_id
1 'polypeptide(L)'
;MAARQGVPLGVPVFLPAGLGPLAAFGSLRSLLGPAPSRSAAAAIALAGPLTGLAASCSVLLVGLHFTMQGWGGLNMTLDAFDEAGPLGAVVHAVLDHGDAAAATLDCHPWLVAGAGGVLINALALVPAGDTDGGRLATHILGREAAMRLSLLSLALLGALGWVNQLADWWLPALLILHGSPPALCTDEVTPVSKDLKLAGLLCLCLPAAMLVPRFGGS
;
A
#
# COMPACT_ATOMS: atom_id res chain seq x y z
N MET A 1 -10.97 14.72 1.40
CA MET A 1 -10.14 15.82 1.98
C MET A 1 -9.68 16.84 0.95
N ALA A 2 -9.17 16.45 -0.22
CA ALA A 2 -8.68 17.41 -1.24
C ALA A 2 -9.71 18.47 -1.67
N ALA A 3 -10.97 18.08 -1.89
CA ALA A 3 -12.05 19.01 -2.20
C ALA A 3 -12.34 20.04 -1.09
N ARG A 4 -12.18 19.65 0.19
CA ARG A 4 -12.29 20.57 1.33
C ARG A 4 -11.13 21.56 1.42
N GLN A 5 -10.01 21.26 0.77
CA GLN A 5 -8.80 22.08 0.73
C GLN A 5 -8.64 22.84 -0.60
N GLY A 6 -9.62 22.75 -1.51
CA GLY A 6 -9.57 23.41 -2.82
C GLY A 6 -8.50 22.86 -3.78
N VAL A 7 -7.95 21.66 -3.52
CA VAL A 7 -6.87 21.08 -4.34
C VAL A 7 -7.46 20.14 -5.40
N PRO A 8 -7.36 20.45 -6.71
CA PRO A 8 -7.77 19.54 -7.76
C PRO A 8 -6.86 18.31 -7.79
N LEU A 9 -7.46 17.13 -7.95
CA LEU A 9 -6.75 15.85 -8.02
C LEU A 9 -6.66 15.36 -9.46
N GLY A 10 -5.49 14.90 -9.87
CA GLY A 10 -5.24 14.23 -11.14
C GLY A 10 -6.05 12.95 -11.29
N VAL A 11 -6.11 12.44 -12.53
CA VAL A 11 -6.70 11.12 -12.80
C VAL A 11 -5.79 10.06 -12.17
N PRO A 12 -6.34 9.09 -11.42
CA PRO A 12 -5.54 8.01 -10.85
C PRO A 12 -4.99 7.11 -11.96
N VAL A 13 -3.68 6.91 -11.99
CA VAL A 13 -2.98 5.94 -12.84
C VAL A 13 -2.88 4.63 -12.08
N PHE A 14 -3.61 3.61 -12.52
CA PHE A 14 -3.55 2.29 -11.90
C PHE A 14 -2.27 1.57 -12.30
N LEU A 15 -1.56 1.04 -11.31
CA LEU A 15 -0.43 0.14 -11.51
C LEU A 15 -0.99 -1.24 -11.85
N PRO A 16 -0.81 -1.74 -13.08
CA PRO A 16 -1.29 -3.07 -13.44
C PRO A 16 -0.60 -4.11 -12.56
N ALA A 17 -1.39 -4.93 -11.86
CA ALA A 17 -0.84 -6.09 -11.17
C ALA A 17 -0.64 -7.24 -12.13
N GLY A 18 0.51 -7.88 -12.00
CA GLY A 18 0.87 -9.03 -12.78
C GLY A 18 0.25 -10.30 -12.29
N LEU A 19 -0.70 -10.83 -13.06
CA LEU A 19 -1.05 -12.25 -13.19
C LEU A 19 -0.90 -13.10 -11.92
N GLY A 20 -1.54 -12.65 -10.84
CA GLY A 20 -1.97 -13.43 -9.67
C GLY A 20 -3.43 -13.07 -9.34
N PRO A 21 -4.03 -13.55 -8.25
CA PRO A 21 -5.42 -13.21 -7.89
C PRO A 21 -5.62 -11.72 -7.54
N LEU A 22 -4.55 -10.93 -7.47
CA LEU A 22 -4.57 -9.51 -7.17
C LEU A 22 -4.61 -8.69 -8.48
N ALA A 23 -5.69 -7.92 -8.67
CA ALA A 23 -5.98 -7.24 -9.94
C ALA A 23 -5.27 -5.88 -10.14
N ALA A 24 -4.71 -5.24 -9.10
CA ALA A 24 -3.94 -4.00 -9.21
C ALA A 24 -2.97 -3.84 -8.03
N PHE A 25 -1.79 -3.23 -8.23
CA PHE A 25 -0.84 -2.92 -7.14
C PHE A 25 -1.10 -1.55 -6.49
N GLY A 26 -2.00 -0.76 -7.10
CA GLY A 26 -2.52 0.47 -6.54
C GLY A 26 -2.79 1.52 -7.58
N SER A 27 -3.04 2.75 -7.14
CA SER A 27 -3.25 3.90 -8.02
C SER A 27 -2.37 5.05 -7.62
N LEU A 28 -1.58 5.56 -8.55
CA LEU A 28 -0.80 6.78 -8.39
C LEU A 28 -1.67 7.97 -8.76
N ARG A 29 -1.68 9.02 -7.94
CA ARG A 29 -2.47 10.21 -8.20
C ARG A 29 -1.59 11.44 -8.13
N SER A 30 -1.52 12.20 -9.23
CA SER A 30 -0.87 13.50 -9.23
C SER A 30 -1.75 14.54 -8.53
N LEU A 31 -1.14 15.44 -7.77
CA LEU A 31 -1.81 16.65 -7.31
C LEU A 31 -1.78 17.65 -8.47
N LEU A 32 -2.94 18.14 -8.92
CA LEU A 32 -3.04 19.08 -10.04
C LEU A 32 -2.90 20.55 -9.59
N GLY A 33 -2.73 20.81 -8.28
CA GLY A 33 -2.60 22.17 -7.76
C GLY A 33 -1.76 22.24 -6.47
N PRO A 34 -1.22 23.43 -6.14
CA PRO A 34 -0.42 23.64 -4.94
C PRO A 34 -1.28 23.49 -3.69
N ALA A 35 -0.80 22.72 -2.71
CA ALA A 35 -1.47 22.60 -1.42
C ALA A 35 -1.28 23.89 -0.59
N PRO A 36 -2.28 24.30 0.21
CA PRO A 36 -2.24 25.57 0.93
C PRO A 36 -1.17 25.62 2.02
N SER A 37 -0.77 24.47 2.58
CA SER A 37 0.33 24.36 3.55
C SER A 37 0.92 22.96 3.55
N ARG A 38 2.12 22.78 4.12
CA ARG A 38 2.72 21.46 4.34
C ARG A 38 1.83 20.52 5.16
N SER A 39 1.11 21.05 6.14
CA SER A 39 0.12 20.29 6.92
C SER A 39 -1.05 19.82 6.07
N ALA A 40 -1.59 20.67 5.21
CA ALA A 40 -2.68 20.29 4.32
C ALA A 40 -2.22 19.23 3.30
N ALA A 41 -1.02 19.40 2.74
CA ALA A 41 -0.43 18.44 1.81
C ALA A 41 -0.22 17.06 2.46
N ALA A 42 0.34 17.02 3.67
CA ALA A 42 0.51 15.80 4.45
C ALA A 42 -0.84 15.15 4.80
N ALA A 43 -1.84 15.93 5.20
CA ALA A 43 -3.17 15.41 5.51
C ALA A 43 -3.88 14.82 4.28
N ILE A 44 -3.73 15.46 3.10
CA ILE A 44 -4.28 14.95 1.84
C ILE A 44 -3.59 13.63 1.44
N ALA A 45 -2.26 13.59 1.51
CA ALA A 45 -1.48 12.39 1.20
C ALA A 45 -1.83 11.23 2.15
N LEU A 46 -2.08 11.51 3.43
CA LEU A 46 -2.43 10.49 4.41
C LEU A 46 -3.88 10.00 4.28
N ALA A 47 -4.81 10.88 3.93
CA ALA A 47 -6.24 10.57 3.91
C ALA A 47 -6.63 9.49 2.89
N GLY A 48 -5.96 9.46 1.73
CA GLY A 48 -6.23 8.47 0.68
C GLY A 48 -5.98 7.04 1.18
N PRO A 49 -4.72 6.69 1.49
CA PRO A 49 -4.37 5.35 1.94
C PRO A 49 -5.07 4.93 3.24
N LEU A 50 -5.30 5.84 4.19
CA LEU A 50 -6.03 5.48 5.43
C LEU A 50 -7.49 5.15 5.16
N THR A 51 -8.17 5.91 4.30
CA THR A 51 -9.57 5.62 3.95
C THR A 51 -9.66 4.32 3.17
N GLY A 52 -8.69 4.09 2.26
CA GLY A 52 -8.57 2.84 1.53
C GLY A 52 -8.32 1.65 2.45
N LEU A 53 -7.37 1.75 3.39
CA LEU A 53 -7.11 0.70 4.39
C LEU A 53 -8.36 0.39 5.22
N ALA A 54 -9.07 1.40 5.72
CA ALA A 54 -10.29 1.18 6.49
C ALA A 54 -11.38 0.45 5.68
N ALA A 55 -11.58 0.84 4.43
CA ALA A 55 -12.52 0.19 3.52
C ALA A 55 -12.07 -1.25 3.20
N SER A 56 -10.81 -1.46 2.84
CA SER A 56 -10.25 -2.76 2.51
C SER A 56 -10.26 -3.74 3.69
N CYS A 57 -9.93 -3.27 4.90
CA CYS A 57 -10.08 -4.07 6.12
C CYS A 57 -11.53 -4.47 6.37
N SER A 58 -12.49 -3.57 6.14
CA SER A 58 -13.92 -3.88 6.30
C SER A 58 -14.34 -4.98 5.32
N VAL A 59 -13.93 -4.87 4.05
CA VAL A 59 -14.21 -5.87 3.01
C VAL A 59 -13.53 -7.20 3.33
N LEU A 60 -12.28 -7.18 3.81
CA LEU A 60 -11.52 -8.36 4.23
C LEU A 60 -12.25 -9.11 5.35
N LEU A 61 -12.71 -8.40 6.39
CA LEU A 61 -13.43 -9.01 7.52
C LEU A 61 -14.75 -9.66 7.08
N VAL A 62 -15.49 -9.02 6.18
CA VAL A 62 -16.74 -9.59 5.64
C VAL A 62 -16.45 -10.79 4.73
N GLY A 63 -15.40 -10.71 3.90
CA GLY A 63 -14.95 -11.83 3.06
C GLY A 63 -14.51 -13.04 3.89
N LEU A 64 -13.80 -12.79 5.00
CA LEU A 64 -13.39 -13.83 5.95
C LEU A 64 -14.61 -14.47 6.62
N HIS A 65 -15.59 -13.67 7.05
CA HIS A 65 -16.82 -14.15 7.67
C HIS A 65 -17.62 -15.07 6.74
N PHE A 66 -17.76 -14.71 5.45
CA PHE A 66 -18.44 -15.57 4.47
C PHE A 66 -17.64 -16.82 4.11
N THR A 67 -16.31 -16.70 4.03
CA THR A 67 -15.43 -17.85 3.80
C THR A 67 -15.57 -18.89 4.91
N MET A 68 -15.61 -18.46 6.18
CA MET A 68 -15.83 -19.35 7.33
C MET A 68 -17.21 -20.03 7.35
N GLN A 69 -18.21 -19.44 6.70
CA GLN A 69 -19.55 -20.04 6.58
C GLN A 69 -19.64 -21.05 5.43
N GLY A 70 -18.55 -21.29 4.70
CA GLY A 70 -18.54 -22.11 3.50
C GLY A 70 -19.25 -21.46 2.31
N TRP A 71 -19.48 -20.14 2.36
CA TRP A 71 -19.97 -19.37 1.21
C TRP A 71 -18.78 -18.97 0.34
N GLY A 72 -18.13 -20.00 -0.21
CA GLY A 72 -17.03 -19.85 -1.15
C GLY A 72 -17.51 -19.57 -2.57
N GLY A 73 -16.58 -19.64 -3.51
CA GLY A 73 -16.83 -19.34 -4.92
C GLY A 73 -15.55 -19.12 -5.72
N LEU A 74 -14.40 -19.03 -5.06
CA LEU A 74 -13.08 -19.02 -5.67
C LEU A 74 -12.19 -20.07 -5.01
N ASN A 75 -11.71 -21.01 -5.81
CA ASN A 75 -10.69 -21.96 -5.39
C ASN A 75 -9.32 -21.32 -5.61
N MET A 76 -8.61 -21.03 -4.51
CA MET A 76 -7.22 -20.55 -4.53
C MET A 76 -6.33 -21.52 -3.78
N THR A 77 -5.06 -21.57 -4.14
CA THR A 77 -4.07 -22.28 -3.33
C THR A 77 -3.75 -21.47 -2.08
N LEU A 78 -3.49 -22.14 -0.96
CA LEU A 78 -3.09 -21.47 0.30
C LEU A 78 -1.79 -20.67 0.09
N ASP A 79 -0.87 -21.20 -0.72
CA ASP A 79 0.38 -20.55 -1.14
C ASP A 79 0.16 -19.17 -1.79
N ALA A 80 -1.00 -18.94 -2.44
CA ALA A 80 -1.30 -17.65 -3.05
C ALA A 80 -1.46 -16.53 -2.00
N PHE A 81 -1.76 -16.87 -0.75
CA PHE A 81 -1.81 -15.92 0.35
C PHE A 81 -0.45 -15.68 0.99
N ASP A 82 0.50 -16.61 0.89
CA ASP A 82 1.84 -16.44 1.48
C ASP A 82 2.62 -15.28 0.84
N GLU A 83 2.33 -14.99 -0.43
CA GLU A 83 2.87 -13.81 -1.12
C GLU A 83 2.40 -12.48 -0.51
N ALA A 84 1.28 -12.47 0.21
CA ALA A 84 0.76 -11.29 0.91
C ALA A 84 1.44 -11.03 2.27
N GLY A 85 2.52 -11.76 2.58
CA GLY A 85 3.36 -11.53 3.75
C GLY A 85 2.62 -11.75 5.09
N PRO A 86 2.81 -10.90 6.10
CA PRO A 86 2.17 -11.05 7.41
C PRO A 86 0.63 -11.06 7.35
N LEU A 87 0.02 -10.33 6.42
CA LEU A 87 -1.43 -10.36 6.22
C LEU A 87 -1.88 -11.73 5.71
N GLY A 88 -1.14 -12.27 4.74
CA GLY A 88 -1.28 -13.64 4.26
C GLY A 88 -1.22 -14.66 5.38
N ALA A 89 -0.20 -14.53 6.25
CA ALA A 89 -0.02 -15.41 7.40
C ALA A 89 -1.21 -15.36 8.39
N VAL A 90 -1.82 -14.20 8.61
CA VAL A 90 -3.02 -14.07 9.44
C VAL A 90 -4.20 -14.77 8.79
N VAL A 91 -4.40 -14.57 7.48
CA VAL A 91 -5.48 -15.24 6.73
C VAL A 91 -5.27 -16.75 6.72
N HIS A 92 -4.05 -17.21 6.46
CA HIS A 92 -3.67 -18.62 6.49
C HIS A 92 -3.90 -19.22 7.89
N ALA A 93 -3.42 -18.59 8.96
CA ALA A 93 -3.60 -19.11 10.32
C ALA A 93 -5.08 -19.21 10.75
N VAL A 94 -5.94 -18.39 10.16
CA VAL A 94 -7.38 -18.40 10.44
C VAL A 94 -8.13 -19.43 9.59
N LEU A 95 -7.62 -19.74 8.40
CA LEU A 95 -8.27 -20.64 7.42
C LEU A 95 -7.64 -22.03 7.35
N ASP A 96 -6.47 -22.25 7.94
CA ASP A 96 -5.83 -23.55 8.07
C ASP A 96 -6.54 -24.38 9.14
N HIS A 97 -7.43 -25.26 8.68
CA HIS A 97 -8.21 -26.17 9.53
C HIS A 97 -7.46 -27.50 9.79
N GLY A 98 -6.17 -27.61 9.43
CA GLY A 98 -5.33 -28.79 9.72
C GLY A 98 -5.48 -29.97 8.75
N ASP A 99 -6.33 -29.85 7.71
CA ASP A 99 -6.43 -30.84 6.64
C ASP A 99 -5.42 -30.53 5.52
N ALA A 100 -4.16 -30.93 5.75
CA ALA A 100 -3.03 -30.80 4.84
C ALA A 100 -3.21 -31.48 3.45
N ALA A 101 -4.36 -32.09 3.18
CA ALA A 101 -4.66 -32.79 1.93
C ALA A 101 -5.38 -31.91 0.88
N ALA A 102 -5.97 -30.77 1.28
CA ALA A 102 -6.61 -29.84 0.36
C ALA A 102 -5.69 -28.65 0.08
N ALA A 103 -4.84 -28.76 -0.95
CA ALA A 103 -4.00 -27.66 -1.45
C ALA A 103 -4.81 -26.46 -2.01
N THR A 104 -6.14 -26.51 -1.93
CA THR A 104 -7.06 -25.51 -2.45
C THR A 104 -8.06 -25.11 -1.37
N LEU A 105 -8.07 -23.82 -1.06
CA LEU A 105 -9.00 -23.13 -0.19
C LEU A 105 -10.14 -22.54 -1.03
N ASP A 106 -11.37 -22.96 -0.77
CA ASP A 106 -12.56 -22.30 -1.31
C ASP A 106 -12.85 -21.05 -0.48
N CYS A 107 -12.64 -19.89 -1.07
CA CYS A 107 -12.77 -18.61 -0.39
C CYS A 107 -13.64 -17.63 -1.15
N HIS A 108 -14.23 -16.69 -0.39
CA HIS A 108 -15.10 -15.69 -0.97
C HIS A 108 -14.28 -14.62 -1.72
N PRO A 109 -14.70 -14.14 -2.91
CA PRO A 109 -13.97 -13.13 -3.69
C PRO A 109 -13.67 -11.83 -2.93
N TRP A 110 -14.48 -11.51 -1.92
CA TRP A 110 -14.25 -10.34 -1.07
C TRP A 110 -13.04 -10.51 -0.15
N LEU A 111 -12.68 -11.74 0.24
CA LEU A 111 -11.45 -11.99 1.00
C LEU A 111 -10.23 -11.55 0.18
N VAL A 112 -10.18 -11.97 -1.08
CA VAL A 112 -9.11 -11.59 -2.02
C VAL A 112 -9.10 -10.10 -2.29
N ALA A 113 -10.27 -9.52 -2.57
CA ALA A 113 -10.40 -8.09 -2.85
C ALA A 113 -9.99 -7.24 -1.63
N GLY A 114 -10.36 -7.68 -0.42
CA GLY A 114 -9.96 -7.04 0.83
C GLY A 114 -8.46 -7.15 1.06
N ALA A 115 -7.87 -8.34 0.91
CA ALA A 115 -6.44 -8.57 1.09
C ALA A 115 -5.61 -7.77 0.08
N GLY A 116 -6.01 -7.79 -1.19
CA GLY A 116 -5.43 -6.98 -2.24
C GLY A 116 -5.55 -5.48 -1.97
N GLY A 117 -6.72 -5.04 -1.51
CA GLY A 117 -6.93 -3.65 -1.11
C GLY A 117 -6.01 -3.20 0.02
N VAL A 118 -5.80 -4.04 1.05
CA VAL A 118 -4.85 -3.73 2.13
C VAL A 118 -3.43 -3.60 1.58
N LEU A 119 -3.02 -4.54 0.71
CA LEU A 119 -1.69 -4.52 0.07
C LEU A 119 -1.50 -3.25 -0.78
N ILE A 120 -2.48 -2.91 -1.61
CA ILE A 120 -2.49 -1.70 -2.45
C ILE A 120 -2.26 -0.44 -1.61
N ASN A 121 -2.99 -0.30 -0.50
CA ASN A 121 -2.87 0.90 0.33
C ASN A 121 -1.56 0.91 1.15
N ALA A 122 -1.06 -0.26 1.55
CA ALA A 122 0.26 -0.39 2.15
C ALA A 122 1.36 0.03 1.16
N LEU A 123 1.27 -0.40 -0.11
CA LEU A 123 2.18 0.04 -1.18
C LEU A 123 2.09 1.54 -1.42
N ALA A 124 0.89 2.12 -1.39
CA ALA A 124 0.71 3.57 -1.53
C ALA A 124 1.39 4.38 -0.41
N LEU A 125 1.57 3.79 0.77
CA LEU A 125 2.26 4.39 1.92
C LEU A 125 3.78 4.21 1.91
N VAL A 126 4.34 3.40 1.00
CA VAL A 126 5.80 3.26 0.88
C VAL A 126 6.41 4.64 0.64
N PRO A 127 7.46 5.04 1.38
CA PRO A 127 8.10 6.33 1.17
C PRO A 127 8.99 6.31 -0.08
N ALA A 128 8.40 6.24 -1.27
CA ALA A 128 9.13 6.12 -2.54
C ALA A 128 8.53 7.02 -3.64
N GLY A 129 9.28 8.03 -4.08
CA GLY A 129 8.96 8.85 -5.24
C GLY A 129 7.58 9.50 -5.19
N ASP A 130 6.76 9.25 -6.23
CA ASP A 130 5.41 9.82 -6.41
C ASP A 130 4.28 9.05 -5.69
N THR A 131 4.61 8.17 -4.76
CA THR A 131 3.62 7.57 -3.85
C THR A 131 3.02 8.59 -2.89
N ASP A 132 1.89 8.25 -2.30
CA ASP A 132 1.33 9.02 -1.18
C ASP A 132 2.31 9.04 0.00
N GLY A 133 3.01 7.94 0.27
CA GLY A 133 4.10 7.87 1.25
C GLY A 133 5.29 8.77 0.91
N GLY A 134 5.72 8.85 -0.35
CA GLY A 134 6.79 9.74 -0.79
C GLY A 134 6.45 11.23 -0.65
N ARG A 135 5.22 11.61 -1.03
CA ARG A 135 4.68 12.96 -0.80
C ARG A 135 4.59 13.29 0.68
N LEU A 136 4.03 12.37 1.48
CA LEU A 136 3.92 12.50 2.92
C LEU A 136 5.30 12.69 3.59
N ALA A 137 6.27 11.86 3.22
CA ALA A 137 7.64 11.95 3.68
C ALA A 137 8.27 13.30 3.33
N THR A 138 8.05 13.81 2.11
CA THR A 138 8.59 15.12 1.70
C THR A 138 8.04 16.26 2.53
N HIS A 139 6.73 16.26 2.81
CA HIS A 139 6.12 17.32 3.60
C HIS A 139 6.45 17.23 5.09
N ILE A 140 6.70 16.03 5.64
CA ILE A 140 6.99 15.83 7.08
C ILE A 140 8.48 15.90 7.41
N LEU A 141 9.32 15.21 6.63
CA LEU A 141 10.76 15.04 6.90
C LEU A 141 11.61 16.07 6.15
N GLY A 142 11.05 16.73 5.13
CA GLY A 142 11.78 17.63 4.24
C GLY A 142 12.38 16.88 3.04
N ARG A 143 12.74 17.65 2.00
CA ARG A 143 13.05 17.12 0.67
C ARG A 143 14.29 16.21 0.66
N GLU A 144 15.35 16.57 1.38
CA GLU A 144 16.56 15.76 1.43
C GLU A 144 16.36 14.41 2.14
N ALA A 145 15.71 14.44 3.31
CA ALA A 145 15.44 13.23 4.07
C ALA A 145 14.47 12.30 3.31
N ALA A 146 13.42 12.86 2.71
CA ALA A 146 12.48 12.09 1.89
C ALA A 146 13.13 11.49 0.64
N MET A 147 14.06 12.21 -0.01
CA MET A 147 14.80 11.68 -1.15
C MET A 147 15.71 10.50 -0.74
N ARG A 148 16.42 10.61 0.38
CA ARG A 148 17.24 9.50 0.91
C ARG A 148 16.37 8.30 1.28
N LEU A 149 15.23 8.54 1.92
CA LEU A 149 14.28 7.50 2.30
C LEU A 149 13.65 6.82 1.07
N SER A 150 13.36 7.60 0.02
CA SER A 150 12.91 7.10 -1.28
C SER A 150 13.95 6.22 -1.93
N LEU A 151 15.20 6.68 -2.02
CA LEU A 151 16.28 5.88 -2.59
C LEU A 151 16.49 4.58 -1.80
N LEU A 152 16.46 4.65 -0.47
CA LEU A 152 16.55 3.47 0.40
C LEU A 152 15.39 2.50 0.15
N SER A 153 14.16 3.00 0.07
CA SER A 153 12.97 2.17 -0.13
C SER A 153 12.96 1.52 -1.51
N LEU A 154 13.35 2.26 -2.55
CA LEU A 154 13.51 1.75 -3.91
C LEU A 154 14.63 0.70 -3.97
N ALA A 155 15.77 0.95 -3.33
CA ALA A 155 16.88 -0.01 -3.25
C ALA A 155 16.49 -1.30 -2.51
N LEU A 156 15.77 -1.17 -1.39
CA LEU A 156 15.29 -2.32 -0.63
C LEU A 156 14.25 -3.12 -1.43
N LEU A 157 13.29 -2.45 -2.06
CA LEU A 157 12.30 -3.11 -2.92
C LEU A 157 12.96 -3.79 -4.13
N GLY A 158 13.96 -3.15 -4.74
CA GLY A 158 14.74 -3.76 -5.83
C GLY A 158 15.54 -4.99 -5.35
N ALA A 159 16.15 -4.93 -4.17
CA ALA A 159 16.87 -6.04 -3.58
C ALA A 159 15.95 -7.22 -3.21
N LEU A 160 14.79 -6.94 -2.61
CA LEU A 160 13.76 -7.96 -2.33
C LEU A 160 13.19 -8.56 -3.62
N GLY A 161 13.05 -7.74 -4.64
CA GLY A 161 12.64 -8.14 -5.97
C GLY A 161 13.59 -9.09 -6.66
N TRP A 162 14.90 -8.92 -6.45
CA TRP A 162 15.91 -9.81 -7.01
C TRP A 162 15.83 -11.24 -6.46
N VAL A 163 15.35 -11.41 -5.24
CA VAL A 163 15.30 -12.70 -4.54
C VAL A 163 14.00 -13.46 -4.81
N ASN A 164 12.90 -12.75 -5.10
CA ASN A 164 11.60 -13.36 -5.34
C ASN A 164 11.27 -13.42 -6.81
N GLN A 165 10.56 -14.48 -7.24
CA GLN A 165 10.08 -14.68 -8.61
C GLN A 165 9.12 -13.58 -9.08
N LEU A 166 8.67 -12.73 -8.16
CA LEU A 166 8.03 -11.53 -8.59
C LEU A 166 8.99 -10.77 -9.53
N ALA A 167 10.33 -10.72 -9.35
CA ALA A 167 11.50 -10.16 -10.13
C ALA A 167 11.35 -9.41 -11.48
N ASP A 168 10.25 -9.57 -12.21
CA ASP A 168 9.87 -8.87 -13.45
C ASP A 168 9.02 -7.56 -13.32
N TRP A 169 8.18 -7.37 -12.28
CA TRP A 169 7.35 -6.18 -11.98
C TRP A 169 7.95 -4.97 -11.19
N TRP A 170 8.95 -5.09 -10.29
CA TRP A 170 9.57 -3.97 -9.57
C TRP A 170 10.28 -3.05 -10.55
N LEU A 171 10.84 -3.53 -11.67
CA LEU A 171 11.56 -2.67 -12.60
C LEU A 171 10.60 -1.61 -13.24
N PRO A 172 9.42 -1.98 -13.76
CA PRO A 172 8.36 -1.01 -14.08
C PRO A 172 7.92 -0.17 -12.89
N ALA A 173 7.71 -0.76 -11.71
CA ALA A 173 7.28 0.00 -10.53
C ALA A 173 8.31 1.08 -10.13
N LEU A 174 9.61 0.75 -10.14
CA LEU A 174 10.74 1.65 -9.88
C LEU A 174 10.81 2.79 -10.89
N LEU A 175 10.47 2.51 -12.16
CA LEU A 175 10.42 3.52 -13.23
C LEU A 175 9.21 4.45 -13.10
N ILE A 176 8.05 3.92 -12.73
CA ILE A 176 6.83 4.72 -12.51
C ILE A 176 6.94 5.51 -11.20
N LEU A 177 7.60 4.95 -10.19
CA LEU A 177 7.90 5.61 -8.92
C LEU A 177 9.03 6.64 -9.06
N HIS A 178 9.84 6.62 -10.13
CA HIS A 178 10.79 7.68 -10.44
C HIS A 178 10.04 8.94 -10.87
N GLY A 179 9.57 9.69 -9.87
CA GLY A 179 8.56 10.72 -10.01
C GLY A 179 8.98 12.08 -9.48
N SER A 180 8.36 13.11 -10.05
CA SER A 180 8.81 14.51 -10.07
C SER A 180 8.86 15.18 -8.69
N PRO A 181 9.65 16.25 -8.50
CA PRO A 181 9.63 16.99 -7.23
C PRO A 181 8.20 17.40 -6.88
N PRO A 182 7.72 17.13 -5.65
CA PRO A 182 6.34 17.41 -5.28
C PRO A 182 6.02 18.90 -5.47
N ALA A 183 4.77 19.16 -5.89
CA ALA A 183 4.31 20.52 -6.14
C ALA A 183 4.56 21.41 -4.91
N LEU A 184 5.11 22.61 -5.16
CA LEU A 184 5.41 23.58 -4.13
C LEU A 184 4.12 23.94 -3.37
N CYS A 185 4.21 24.02 -2.05
CA CYS A 185 3.09 24.49 -1.24
C CYS A 185 3.02 26.01 -1.29
N THR A 186 1.83 26.58 -1.14
CA THR A 186 1.68 28.04 -1.05
C THR A 186 2.33 28.60 0.23
N ASP A 187 2.37 27.79 1.30
CA ASP A 187 3.07 28.09 2.54
C ASP A 187 3.99 26.91 2.94
N GLU A 188 5.30 27.16 2.90
CA GLU A 188 6.35 26.23 3.35
C GLU A 188 7.00 26.62 4.69
N VAL A 189 6.69 27.82 5.20
CA VAL A 189 7.28 28.37 6.43
C VAL A 189 6.64 27.74 7.66
N THR A 190 5.33 27.49 7.59
CA THR A 190 4.60 26.93 8.72
C THR A 190 4.94 25.44 8.91
N PRO A 191 5.40 25.03 10.11
CA PRO A 191 5.74 23.63 10.37
C PRO A 191 4.48 22.75 10.42
N VAL A 192 4.66 21.46 10.13
CA VAL A 192 3.59 20.46 10.24
C VAL A 192 3.20 20.28 11.70
N SER A 193 1.90 20.16 11.99
CA SER A 193 1.41 19.92 13.34
C SER A 193 2.02 18.62 13.92
N LYS A 194 2.30 18.61 15.22
CA LYS A 194 2.98 17.48 15.89
C LYS A 194 2.19 16.17 15.75
N ASP A 195 0.87 16.24 15.87
CA ASP A 195 -0.03 15.08 15.78
C ASP A 195 -0.02 14.49 14.37
N LEU A 196 -0.07 15.35 13.33
CA LEU A 196 -0.02 14.91 11.94
C LEU A 196 1.36 14.36 11.57
N LYS A 197 2.42 14.94 12.12
CA LYS A 197 3.79 14.43 11.97
C LYS A 197 3.94 13.05 12.59
N LEU A 198 3.40 12.81 13.77
CA LEU A 198 3.41 11.50 14.43
C LEU A 198 2.57 10.48 13.63
N ALA A 199 1.33 10.83 13.28
CA ALA A 199 0.46 9.96 12.49
C ALA A 199 1.06 9.61 11.14
N GLY A 200 1.67 10.59 10.46
CA GLY A 200 2.36 10.38 9.20
C GLY A 200 3.57 9.46 9.35
N LEU A 201 4.40 9.66 10.38
CA LEU A 201 5.56 8.79 10.63
C LEU A 201 5.13 7.34 10.90
N LEU A 202 4.09 7.13 11.70
CA LEU A 202 3.52 5.80 11.94
C LEU A 202 3.05 5.14 10.64
N CYS A 203 2.40 5.90 9.76
CA CYS A 203 1.92 5.38 8.48
C CYS A 203 3.05 5.10 7.48
N LEU A 204 4.17 5.81 7.55
CA LEU A 204 5.36 5.49 6.75
C LEU A 204 6.05 4.19 7.21
N CYS A 205 5.80 3.75 8.45
CA CYS A 205 6.29 2.48 8.98
C CYS A 205 5.36 1.28 8.67
N LEU A 206 4.07 1.53 8.41
CA LEU A 206 3.10 0.47 8.08
C LEU A 206 3.51 -0.42 6.89
N PRO A 207 4.00 0.12 5.76
CA PRO A 207 4.45 -0.70 4.64
C PRO A 207 5.53 -1.69 5.04
N ALA A 208 6.50 -1.27 5.86
CA ALA A 208 7.54 -2.18 6.35
C ALA A 208 6.95 -3.28 7.23
N ALA A 209 5.92 -3.00 8.03
CA ALA A 209 5.25 -4.03 8.83
C ALA A 209 4.39 -5.00 7.98
N MET A 210 3.84 -4.54 6.85
CA MET A 210 2.89 -5.31 6.04
C MET A 210 3.51 -6.01 4.82
N LEU A 211 4.60 -5.47 4.27
CA LEU A 211 5.24 -5.96 3.04
C LEU A 211 6.53 -6.75 3.30
N VAL A 212 6.98 -6.87 4.55
CA VAL A 212 8.16 -7.69 4.85
C VAL A 212 7.88 -9.12 4.42
N PRO A 213 8.65 -9.66 3.45
CA PRO A 213 8.45 -11.03 3.01
C PRO A 213 8.73 -11.96 4.18
N ARG A 214 7.84 -12.92 4.36
CA ARG A 214 8.01 -13.96 5.36
C ARG A 214 9.10 -14.92 4.87
N PHE A 215 10.28 -14.85 5.47
CA PHE A 215 11.30 -15.89 5.31
C PHE A 215 10.94 -17.07 6.22
N GLY A 216 10.00 -17.94 5.82
CA GLY A 216 9.69 -19.14 6.59
C GLY A 216 8.51 -20.01 6.13
N GLY A 217 8.85 -21.22 5.64
CA GLY A 217 8.01 -22.39 5.34
C GLY A 217 7.99 -22.67 3.83
N SER A 218 8.66 -23.66 3.23
CA SER A 218 8.65 -25.14 3.40
C SER A 218 7.29 -25.77 3.16
#